data_AF-A0A2K5NFE1-F1
#
_entry.id   AF-A0A2K5NFE1-F1
#
_cell.length_a   1.000
_cell.length_b   1.000
_cell.length_c   1.000
_cell.angle_alpha   90.00
_cell.angle_beta   90.00
_cell.angle_gamma   90.00
#
_symmetry.space_group_name_H-M   'P 1'
#
loop_
_entity.id
_entity.type
_entity.pdbx_description
1 polymer ?
#
loop_
_entity_poly.entity_id
_entity_poly.type
_entity_poly.pdbx_seq_one_letter_code
_entity_poly.pdbx_strand_id
1 'polypeptide(L)'
;MAKVPDMFEDLKNCYSYGPLHESCMDQSVSLSISEISKTSKLSFKQSMVVVSTNGKVLKKRRLSLSQSIADDNLEAIANDSEEEIIKPRSAPFSFLSNTTYHFIRIIKHEFILNDTLNQTIIRANDQYLTAAAIHNLDEAVKFDMGAYTSSKDDTKVPVILRISKTQLYVSAQDEDQPVLLKEMPEIPKTITGSETNFLFFWETHGTKNYFISVAHPNLFIATKHDNWVCLAKGLPSITDFQILENQA
;
A
#
# COMPACT_ATOMS: atom_id res chain seq x y z
N MET A 1 48.96 32.79 -13.17
CA MET A 1 47.80 32.10 -13.79
C MET A 1 47.71 30.72 -13.17
N ALA A 2 46.73 30.51 -12.29
CA ALA A 2 46.48 29.20 -11.67
C ALA A 2 45.59 28.35 -12.58
N LYS A 3 45.96 27.09 -12.79
CA LYS A 3 45.24 26.15 -13.65
C LYS A 3 44.19 25.42 -12.80
N VAL A 4 42.92 25.56 -13.17
CA VAL A 4 41.78 24.89 -12.52
C VAL A 4 41.72 23.43 -12.98
N PRO A 5 41.60 22.44 -12.08
CA PRO A 5 41.42 21.04 -12.48
C PRO A 5 39.98 20.78 -12.95
N ASP A 6 39.85 20.05 -14.04
CA ASP A 6 38.59 19.61 -14.63
C ASP A 6 38.05 18.38 -13.88
N MET A 7 36.84 18.48 -13.31
CA MET A 7 36.24 17.41 -12.48
C MET A 7 35.53 16.32 -13.28
N PHE A 8 35.63 16.32 -14.61
CA PHE A 8 34.90 15.38 -15.47
C PHE A 8 35.72 14.19 -16.00
N GLU A 9 36.99 14.04 -15.62
CA GLU A 9 37.80 12.89 -16.08
C GLU A 9 37.57 11.58 -15.30
N ASP A 10 36.82 11.59 -14.19
CA ASP A 10 36.56 10.37 -13.39
C ASP A 10 35.35 9.56 -13.87
N LEU A 11 34.71 9.91 -15.00
CA LEU A 11 33.51 9.23 -15.52
C LEU A 11 33.75 8.34 -16.76
N LYS A 12 35.00 8.09 -17.14
CA LYS A 12 35.31 7.34 -18.38
C LYS A 12 35.37 5.82 -18.28
N ASN A 13 35.02 5.20 -17.16
CA ASN A 13 35.00 3.73 -17.07
C ASN A 13 33.74 3.24 -16.35
N CYS A 14 32.70 2.89 -17.12
CA CYS A 14 31.84 1.72 -16.91
C CYS A 14 30.68 1.72 -17.92
N TYR A 15 30.94 1.27 -19.15
CA TYR A 15 29.89 0.72 -20.03
C TYR A 15 30.50 -0.41 -20.86
N SER A 16 30.14 -1.65 -20.53
CA SER A 16 30.23 -2.77 -21.47
C SER A 16 29.35 -3.92 -20.99
N TYR A 17 28.20 -4.14 -21.64
CA TYR A 17 27.65 -5.47 -21.87
C TYR A 17 26.85 -5.51 -23.17
N GLY A 18 27.14 -6.54 -23.98
CA GLY A 18 26.37 -7.01 -25.14
C GLY A 18 27.19 -7.03 -26.45
N PRO A 19 27.21 -8.15 -27.21
CA PRO A 19 25.97 -8.70 -27.77
C PRO A 19 25.81 -10.24 -27.87
N LEU A 20 24.53 -10.65 -27.78
CA LEU A 20 23.74 -11.67 -28.54
C LEU A 20 24.38 -12.93 -29.16
N HIS A 21 23.74 -14.11 -28.96
CA HIS A 21 23.13 -14.89 -30.06
C HIS A 21 22.27 -16.10 -29.59
N GLU A 22 20.97 -15.96 -29.82
CA GLU A 22 19.92 -16.86 -30.36
C GLU A 22 20.16 -18.36 -30.71
N SER A 23 19.02 -19.08 -30.79
CA SER A 23 18.70 -20.41 -31.39
C SER A 23 18.34 -21.51 -30.35
N CYS A 24 17.37 -22.41 -30.54
CA CYS A 24 16.35 -22.65 -31.57
C CYS A 24 15.49 -23.83 -31.08
N MET A 25 14.15 -23.65 -31.11
CA MET A 25 13.05 -24.62 -31.33
C MET A 25 12.88 -25.92 -30.53
N ASP A 26 11.66 -26.04 -29.99
CA ASP A 26 10.70 -27.15 -30.05
C ASP A 26 11.17 -28.61 -29.95
N GLN A 27 10.71 -29.27 -28.89
CA GLN A 27 10.17 -30.62 -28.98
C GLN A 27 9.11 -30.87 -27.90
N SER A 28 7.86 -30.92 -28.34
CA SER A 28 6.73 -31.44 -27.57
C SER A 28 6.85 -32.96 -27.41
N VAL A 29 6.73 -33.47 -26.18
CA VAL A 29 6.19 -34.82 -25.94
C VAL A 29 5.22 -34.74 -24.78
N SER A 30 3.94 -34.94 -25.13
CA SER A 30 2.83 -35.21 -24.22
C SER A 30 2.86 -36.68 -23.82
N LEU A 31 2.80 -36.97 -22.52
CA LEU A 31 2.31 -38.25 -22.00
C LEU A 31 1.36 -37.97 -20.83
N SER A 32 0.11 -38.35 -21.03
CA SER A 32 -1.04 -38.22 -20.14
C SER A 32 -1.29 -39.49 -19.31
N ILE A 33 -2.17 -39.37 -18.28
CA ILE A 33 -2.91 -40.41 -17.52
C ILE A 33 -2.09 -40.98 -16.33
N SER A 34 -2.55 -41.10 -15.08
CA SER A 34 -3.87 -41.02 -14.41
C SER A 34 -3.71 -40.88 -12.88
N GLU A 35 -4.75 -40.36 -12.24
CA GLU A 35 -5.09 -40.42 -10.81
C GLU A 35 -4.91 -41.82 -10.18
N ILE A 36 -4.63 -41.88 -8.87
CA ILE A 36 -5.34 -42.71 -7.87
C ILE A 36 -4.94 -42.24 -6.46
N SER A 37 -5.96 -41.90 -5.69
CA SER A 37 -5.95 -41.65 -4.24
C SER A 37 -5.50 -42.87 -3.43
N LYS A 38 -4.64 -42.69 -2.43
CA LYS A 38 -4.53 -43.61 -1.29
C LYS A 38 -4.40 -42.85 0.03
N THR A 39 -5.48 -42.92 0.80
CA THR A 39 -5.58 -42.58 2.22
C THR A 39 -4.57 -43.39 3.03
N SER A 40 -3.83 -42.76 3.96
CA SER A 40 -3.12 -43.49 5.02
C SER A 40 -3.51 -42.95 6.40
N LYS A 41 -3.83 -43.91 7.27
CA LYS A 41 -4.36 -43.75 8.63
C LYS A 41 -3.34 -43.05 9.54
N LEU A 42 -3.72 -41.90 10.09
CA LEU A 42 -3.04 -41.27 11.22
C LEU A 42 -3.56 -41.93 12.52
N SER A 43 -2.68 -42.62 13.26
CA SER A 43 -3.01 -43.14 14.59
C SER A 43 -2.60 -42.11 15.65
N PHE A 44 -3.59 -41.53 16.34
CA PHE A 44 -3.35 -40.67 17.48
C PHE A 44 -3.09 -41.53 18.72
N LYS A 45 -1.89 -41.43 19.31
CA LYS A 45 -1.59 -42.05 20.61
C LYS A 45 -1.72 -41.00 21.71
N GLN A 46 -2.87 -41.01 22.38
CA GLN A 46 -3.19 -40.15 23.52
C GLN A 46 -2.63 -40.77 24.80
N SER A 47 -1.64 -40.12 25.41
CA SER A 47 -1.16 -40.49 26.75
C SER A 47 -1.81 -39.58 27.78
N MET A 48 -2.53 -40.16 28.74
CA MET A 48 -3.28 -39.47 29.78
C MET A 48 -2.52 -39.65 31.10
N VAL A 49 -1.93 -38.59 31.63
CA VAL A 49 -1.34 -38.61 32.98
C VAL A 49 -2.23 -37.78 33.89
N VAL A 50 -2.88 -38.47 34.83
CA VAL A 50 -3.70 -37.88 35.88
C VAL A 50 -2.80 -37.60 37.07
N VAL A 51 -2.69 -36.34 37.48
CA VAL A 51 -2.14 -35.98 38.78
C VAL A 51 -3.22 -35.26 39.57
N SER A 52 -3.61 -35.86 40.68
CA SER A 52 -4.56 -35.33 41.66
C SER A 52 -3.80 -34.75 42.83
N THR A 53 -3.96 -33.45 43.09
CA THR A 53 -3.95 -32.89 44.43
C THR A 53 -4.96 -31.74 44.48
N ASN A 54 -5.70 -31.66 45.59
CA ASN A 54 -6.89 -30.83 45.79
C ASN A 54 -6.70 -29.34 45.41
N GLY A 55 -7.61 -28.83 44.57
CA GLY A 55 -7.99 -27.41 44.54
C GLY A 55 -7.50 -26.59 43.35
N LYS A 56 -8.41 -26.41 42.36
CA LYS A 56 -8.43 -25.42 41.27
C LYS A 56 -7.48 -25.67 40.08
N VAL A 57 -8.09 -26.13 38.98
CA VAL A 57 -7.45 -26.40 37.68
C VAL A 57 -7.12 -25.09 36.95
N LEU A 58 -5.84 -24.83 36.70
CA LEU A 58 -5.37 -23.81 35.77
C LEU A 58 -4.82 -24.51 34.51
N LYS A 59 -5.52 -24.39 33.38
CA LYS A 59 -5.05 -24.92 32.09
C LYS A 59 -3.96 -24.00 31.54
N LYS A 60 -2.71 -24.45 31.56
CA LYS A 60 -1.63 -23.82 30.78
C LYS A 60 -1.12 -24.79 29.72
N ARG A 61 -1.24 -24.42 28.45
CA ARG A 61 -0.59 -25.11 27.32
C ARG A 61 0.90 -24.78 27.41
N ARG A 62 1.74 -25.79 27.61
CA ARG A 62 3.19 -25.68 27.41
C ARG A 62 3.59 -26.77 26.44
N LEU A 63 4.00 -26.37 25.24
CA LEU A 63 4.60 -27.26 24.26
C LEU A 63 6.09 -27.32 24.59
N SER A 64 6.61 -28.48 24.95
CA SER A 64 8.04 -28.71 25.11
C SER A 64 8.54 -29.54 23.93
N LEU A 65 9.46 -28.99 23.15
CA LEU A 65 10.24 -29.73 22.17
C LEU A 65 11.47 -30.29 22.90
N SER A 66 11.49 -31.58 23.17
CA SER A 66 12.68 -32.28 23.65
C SER A 66 13.24 -33.10 22.49
N GLN A 67 14.25 -32.56 21.83
CA GLN A 67 15.05 -33.27 20.85
C GLN A 67 16.42 -33.49 21.49
N SER A 68 16.70 -34.72 21.93
CA SER A 68 18.01 -35.12 22.43
C SER A 68 18.86 -35.56 21.24
N ILE A 69 19.95 -34.84 21.00
CA ILE A 69 20.96 -35.20 20.00
C ILE A 69 21.82 -36.30 20.61
N ALA A 70 21.77 -37.49 20.03
CA ALA A 70 22.78 -38.52 20.24
C ALA A 70 23.86 -38.33 19.17
N ASP A 71 25.09 -38.17 19.65
CA ASP A 71 26.33 -38.07 18.90
C ASP A 71 26.71 -39.48 18.42
N ASP A 72 26.50 -39.76 17.13
CA ASP A 72 27.31 -40.72 16.37
C ASP A 72 26.88 -40.76 14.90
N ASN A 73 27.89 -40.67 14.02
CA ASN A 73 27.89 -40.82 12.56
C ASN A 73 27.77 -39.53 11.73
N LEU A 74 28.87 -38.78 11.71
CA LEU A 74 29.38 -38.14 10.51
C LEU A 74 29.65 -39.22 9.44
N GLU A 75 28.89 -39.22 8.34
CA GLU A 75 29.43 -39.35 6.98
C GLU A 75 28.32 -39.34 5.90
N ALA A 76 28.59 -38.59 4.83
CA ALA A 76 27.89 -38.52 3.53
C ALA A 76 26.45 -37.94 3.59
N ILE A 77 26.01 -37.04 2.72
CA ILE A 77 26.09 -37.03 1.26
C ILE A 77 25.98 -35.57 0.77
N ALA A 78 26.70 -35.27 -0.31
CA ALA A 78 26.72 -33.99 -1.01
C ALA A 78 25.46 -33.72 -1.86
N ASN A 79 25.26 -32.42 -2.15
CA ASN A 79 24.51 -31.80 -3.25
C ASN A 79 23.02 -31.44 -3.04
N ASP A 80 22.75 -30.20 -3.47
CA ASP A 80 21.48 -29.53 -3.75
C ASP A 80 20.50 -29.21 -2.62
N SER A 81 20.56 -27.95 -2.19
CA SER A 81 19.34 -27.17 -2.03
C SER A 81 19.65 -25.73 -2.43
N GLU A 82 19.17 -25.31 -3.60
CA GLU A 82 18.92 -23.89 -3.84
C GLU A 82 18.04 -23.41 -2.68
N GLU A 83 18.58 -22.55 -1.82
CA GLU A 83 17.78 -21.82 -0.86
C GLU A 83 16.85 -20.91 -1.68
N GLU A 84 15.67 -21.43 -2.02
CA GLU A 84 14.56 -20.66 -2.53
C GLU A 84 14.19 -19.69 -1.41
N ILE A 85 14.78 -18.49 -1.46
CA ILE A 85 14.48 -17.39 -0.54
C ILE A 85 12.99 -17.13 -0.68
N ILE A 86 12.22 -17.65 0.27
CA ILE A 86 10.78 -17.45 0.35
C ILE A 86 10.57 -15.94 0.42
N LYS A 87 10.14 -15.34 -0.70
CA LYS A 87 9.70 -13.97 -0.74
C LYS A 87 8.50 -13.88 0.21
N PRO A 88 8.57 -13.13 1.32
CA PRO A 88 7.45 -13.07 2.24
C PRO A 88 6.26 -12.48 1.48
N ARG A 89 5.18 -13.27 1.40
CA ARG A 89 3.86 -12.80 0.96
C ARG A 89 3.53 -11.57 1.80
N SER A 90 3.51 -10.39 1.17
CA SER A 90 3.22 -9.12 1.80
C SER A 90 1.89 -9.23 2.55
N ALA A 91 1.98 -9.33 3.87
CA ALA A 91 0.80 -9.18 4.72
C ALA A 91 0.28 -7.75 4.53
N PRO A 92 -1.03 -7.53 4.50
CA PRO A 92 -1.58 -6.18 4.50
C PRO A 92 -1.00 -5.41 5.68
N PHE A 93 -0.43 -4.25 5.40
CA PHE A 93 0.32 -3.44 6.35
C PHE A 93 -0.66 -2.77 7.32
N SER A 94 -1.01 -3.46 8.42
CA SER A 94 -1.83 -2.89 9.48
C SER A 94 -0.96 -2.02 10.38
N PHE A 95 -0.77 -0.75 10.00
CA PHE A 95 -0.24 0.27 10.91
C PHE A 95 -1.24 0.52 12.04
N LEU A 96 -1.08 -0.19 13.16
CA LEU A 96 -1.75 0.12 14.42
C LEU A 96 -1.10 1.38 15.03
N SER A 97 -1.31 2.53 14.40
CA SER A 97 -1.06 3.79 15.09
C SER A 97 -2.17 3.96 16.15
N ASN A 98 -1.78 4.15 17.42
CA ASN A 98 -2.71 4.46 18.51
C ASN A 98 -3.27 5.89 18.41
N THR A 99 -3.04 6.58 17.29
CA THR A 99 -3.50 7.95 17.08
C THR A 99 -4.99 7.93 16.76
N THR A 100 -5.73 8.77 17.46
CA THR A 100 -7.17 8.95 17.29
C THR A 100 -7.43 10.29 16.65
N TYR A 101 -8.24 10.30 15.59
CA TYR A 101 -8.61 11.51 14.88
C TYR A 101 -10.07 11.83 15.14
N HIS A 102 -10.36 13.06 15.55
CA HIS A 102 -11.72 13.52 15.83
C HIS A 102 -12.17 14.53 14.78
N PHE A 103 -13.36 14.33 14.23
CA PHE A 103 -13.93 15.22 13.23
C PHE A 103 -14.24 16.59 13.84
N ILE A 104 -13.87 17.65 13.13
CA ILE A 104 -14.11 19.03 13.56
C ILE A 104 -15.28 19.61 12.77
N ARG A 105 -15.08 19.78 11.47
CA ARG A 105 -16.01 20.44 10.54
C ARG A 105 -15.57 20.23 9.09
N ILE A 106 -16.49 20.51 8.16
CA ILE A 106 -16.13 20.69 6.76
C ILE A 106 -15.49 22.08 6.59
N ILE A 107 -14.37 22.13 5.88
CA ILE A 107 -13.56 23.35 5.67
C ILE A 107 -13.59 23.86 4.24
N LYS A 108 -13.89 23.00 3.26
CA LYS A 108 -14.12 23.37 1.86
C LYS A 108 -15.28 22.55 1.30
N HIS A 109 -16.07 23.19 0.43
CA HIS A 109 -17.26 22.60 -0.19
C HIS A 109 -17.17 22.72 -1.71
N GLU A 110 -17.65 21.68 -2.40
CA GLU A 110 -17.80 21.62 -3.86
C GLU A 110 -16.61 22.16 -4.67
N PHE A 111 -15.39 21.93 -4.21
CA PHE A 111 -14.18 22.38 -4.90
C PHE A 111 -13.69 21.33 -5.89
N ILE A 112 -12.97 21.78 -6.92
CA ILE A 112 -12.41 20.94 -7.98
C ILE A 112 -10.89 20.87 -7.81
N LEU A 113 -10.32 19.71 -8.12
CA LEU A 113 -8.89 19.49 -8.13
C LEU A 113 -8.38 19.46 -9.57
N ASN A 114 -7.42 20.34 -9.87
CA ASN A 114 -6.69 20.36 -11.13
C ASN A 114 -5.23 20.05 -10.87
N ASP A 115 -4.63 19.19 -11.69
CA ASP A 115 -3.19 18.96 -11.63
C ASP A 115 -2.39 20.07 -12.34
N THR A 116 -1.07 19.97 -12.32
CA THR A 116 -0.18 20.96 -12.99
C THR A 116 -0.28 20.99 -14.51
N LEU A 117 -0.84 19.94 -15.12
CA LEU A 117 -1.12 19.89 -16.55
C LEU A 117 -2.50 20.46 -16.88
N ASN A 118 -3.16 21.10 -15.90
CA ASN A 118 -4.54 21.59 -15.99
C ASN A 118 -5.56 20.49 -16.32
N GLN A 119 -5.26 19.25 -15.94
CA GLN A 119 -6.22 18.16 -16.02
C GLN A 119 -7.05 18.15 -14.75
N THR A 120 -8.35 18.00 -14.91
CA THR A 120 -9.31 17.95 -13.82
C THR A 120 -9.56 16.51 -13.40
N ILE A 121 -9.73 16.29 -12.11
CA ILE A 121 -10.15 14.97 -11.61
C ILE A 121 -11.61 14.71 -12.00
N ILE A 122 -11.82 13.63 -12.75
CA ILE A 122 -13.12 13.13 -13.18
C ILE A 122 -13.34 11.69 -12.70
N ARG A 123 -14.60 11.27 -12.72
CA ARG A 123 -14.98 9.91 -12.35
C ARG A 123 -14.79 8.99 -13.56
N ALA A 124 -13.88 8.02 -13.47
CA ALA A 124 -13.66 7.05 -14.55
C ALA A 124 -14.76 5.98 -14.55
N ASN A 125 -15.08 5.47 -13.36
CA ASN A 125 -16.16 4.53 -13.13
C ASN A 125 -16.66 4.68 -11.68
N ASP A 126 -17.44 3.73 -11.18
CA ASP A 126 -18.00 3.87 -9.84
C ASP A 126 -16.97 3.88 -8.71
N GLN A 127 -15.79 3.30 -8.94
CA GLN A 127 -14.76 3.05 -7.92
C GLN A 127 -13.49 3.90 -8.08
N TYR A 128 -13.17 4.33 -9.29
CA TYR A 128 -11.89 4.96 -9.64
C TYR A 128 -12.07 6.36 -10.19
N LEU A 129 -11.02 7.16 -10.00
CA LEU A 129 -10.87 8.51 -10.50
C LEU A 129 -9.79 8.53 -11.59
N THR A 130 -9.91 9.43 -12.55
CA THR A 130 -8.87 9.71 -13.54
C THR A 130 -8.70 11.22 -13.69
N ALA A 131 -7.56 11.66 -14.22
CA ALA A 131 -7.37 13.04 -14.61
C ALA A 131 -7.57 13.17 -16.12
N ALA A 132 -8.29 14.21 -16.55
CA ALA A 132 -8.46 14.53 -17.96
C ALA A 132 -8.65 16.04 -18.17
N ALA A 133 -8.22 16.55 -19.32
CA ALA A 133 -8.55 17.90 -19.74
C ALA A 133 -10.02 17.94 -20.18
N ILE A 134 -10.86 18.63 -19.42
CA ILE A 134 -12.30 18.75 -19.69
C ILE A 134 -12.67 20.16 -20.14
N HIS A 135 -13.67 20.25 -21.01
CA HIS A 135 -14.25 21.53 -21.43
C HIS A 135 -15.48 21.91 -20.59
N ASN A 136 -16.22 20.92 -20.10
CA ASN A 136 -17.40 21.11 -19.29
C ASN A 136 -17.08 20.86 -17.81
N LEU A 137 -17.18 21.90 -16.97
CA LEU A 137 -16.92 21.81 -15.54
C LEU A 137 -17.95 20.97 -14.78
N ASP A 138 -19.10 20.66 -15.39
CA ASP A 138 -20.11 19.78 -14.79
C ASP A 138 -19.66 18.31 -14.73
N GLU A 139 -18.70 17.92 -15.57
CA GLU A 139 -18.09 16.57 -15.56
C GLU A 139 -17.03 16.42 -14.45
N ALA A 140 -16.56 17.54 -13.90
CA ALA A 140 -15.58 17.55 -12.84
C ALA A 140 -16.12 16.92 -11.55
N VAL A 141 -15.29 16.13 -10.88
CA VAL A 141 -15.61 15.67 -9.53
C VAL A 141 -15.45 16.84 -8.57
N LYS A 142 -16.55 17.17 -7.89
CA LYS A 142 -16.60 18.17 -6.82
C LYS A 142 -16.35 17.47 -5.49
N PHE A 143 -15.46 18.02 -4.68
CA PHE A 143 -15.07 17.47 -3.40
C PHE A 143 -15.51 18.36 -2.23
N ASP A 144 -15.83 17.71 -1.12
CA ASP A 144 -15.91 18.34 0.19
C ASP A 144 -14.72 17.87 1.03
N MET A 145 -14.14 18.78 1.81
CA MET A 145 -12.97 18.51 2.66
C MET A 145 -13.34 18.64 4.12
N GLY A 146 -13.31 17.53 4.85
CA GLY A 146 -13.57 17.50 6.30
C GLY A 146 -12.28 17.49 7.09
N ALA A 147 -12.12 18.41 8.05
CA ALA A 147 -10.94 18.49 8.90
C ALA A 147 -11.10 17.65 10.19
N TYR A 148 -10.00 17.05 10.64
CA TYR A 148 -9.89 16.32 11.90
C TYR A 148 -8.81 16.93 12.78
N THR A 149 -8.92 16.73 14.10
CA THR A 149 -7.80 16.91 15.04
C THR A 149 -7.20 15.57 15.40
N SER A 150 -5.88 15.50 15.43
CA SER A 150 -5.13 14.38 16.01
C SER A 150 -5.04 14.55 17.53
N SER A 151 -4.96 13.46 18.27
CA SER A 151 -4.60 13.49 19.70
C SER A 151 -3.13 13.79 19.94
N LYS A 152 -2.31 13.73 18.89
CA LYS A 152 -0.92 14.21 18.88
C LYS A 152 -0.90 15.61 18.28
N ASP A 153 -0.04 16.49 18.80
CA ASP A 153 0.20 17.81 18.22
C ASP A 153 0.92 17.66 16.87
N ASP A 154 0.16 17.31 15.83
CA ASP A 154 0.64 17.23 14.46
C ASP A 154 0.57 18.62 13.84
N THR A 155 1.66 19.04 13.19
CA THR A 155 1.72 20.34 12.49
C THR A 155 0.86 20.38 11.23
N LYS A 156 0.50 19.21 10.69
CA LYS A 156 -0.28 19.08 9.46
C LYS A 156 -1.74 18.81 9.77
N VAL A 157 -2.64 19.37 8.97
CA VAL A 157 -4.09 19.21 9.15
C VAL A 157 -4.54 17.90 8.48
N PRO A 158 -4.97 16.88 9.23
CA PRO A 158 -5.56 15.69 8.64
C PRO A 158 -6.96 16.00 8.13
N VAL A 159 -7.22 15.61 6.88
CA VAL A 159 -8.49 15.82 6.19
C VAL A 159 -9.01 14.52 5.58
N ILE A 160 -10.32 14.42 5.48
CA ILE A 160 -11.02 13.43 4.68
C ILE A 160 -11.53 14.10 3.40
N LEU A 161 -11.47 13.40 2.28
CA LEU A 161 -12.00 13.85 1.00
C LEU A 161 -13.26 13.06 0.65
N ARG A 162 -14.36 13.76 0.41
CA ARG A 162 -15.65 13.18 0.02
C ARG A 162 -16.07 13.76 -1.33
N ILE A 163 -16.69 12.96 -2.19
CA ILE A 163 -17.37 13.48 -3.37
C ILE A 163 -18.65 14.20 -2.93
N SER A 164 -18.77 15.48 -3.25
CA SER A 164 -19.88 16.34 -2.82
C SER A 164 -21.23 15.74 -3.19
N LYS A 165 -22.22 15.90 -2.29
CA LYS A 165 -23.59 15.35 -2.43
C LYS A 165 -23.67 13.82 -2.49
N THR A 166 -22.58 13.10 -2.20
CA THR A 166 -22.58 11.63 -2.13
C THR A 166 -22.01 11.13 -0.80
N GLN A 167 -22.06 9.82 -0.63
CA GLN A 167 -21.46 9.09 0.49
C GLN A 167 -20.12 8.44 0.12
N LEU A 168 -19.49 8.86 -0.99
CA LEU A 168 -18.24 8.28 -1.47
C LEU A 168 -17.03 9.05 -0.94
N TYR A 169 -16.14 8.34 -0.29
CA TYR A 169 -14.92 8.86 0.31
C TYR A 169 -13.69 8.27 -0.39
N VAL A 170 -12.65 9.09 -0.52
CA VAL A 170 -11.37 8.68 -1.10
C VAL A 170 -10.60 7.87 -0.07
N SER A 171 -10.23 6.63 -0.43
CA SER A 171 -9.43 5.71 0.38
C SER A 171 -8.08 5.49 -0.28
N ALA A 172 -7.02 5.72 0.49
CA ALA A 172 -5.67 5.30 0.18
C ALA A 172 -5.56 3.77 0.03
N GLN A 173 -4.62 3.36 -0.80
CA GLN A 173 -4.14 1.99 -0.99
C GLN A 173 -2.62 1.97 -0.84
N ASP A 174 -1.97 0.92 -1.35
CA ASP A 174 -0.51 0.85 -1.42
C ASP A 174 0.06 1.74 -2.55
N GLU A 175 1.39 1.80 -2.64
CA GLU A 175 2.12 2.53 -3.68
C GLU A 175 1.74 2.06 -5.09
N ASP A 176 1.57 3.02 -6.01
CA ASP A 176 1.15 2.87 -7.41
C ASP A 176 -0.22 2.20 -7.62
N GLN A 177 -0.95 1.89 -6.54
CA GLN A 177 -2.33 1.41 -6.62
C GLN A 177 -3.30 2.58 -6.75
N PRO A 178 -4.40 2.40 -7.51
CA PRO A 178 -5.41 3.44 -7.65
C PRO A 178 -6.10 3.71 -6.31
N VAL A 179 -6.44 4.97 -6.07
CA VAL A 179 -7.30 5.32 -4.94
C VAL A 179 -8.69 4.72 -5.15
N LEU A 180 -9.32 4.27 -4.07
CA LEU A 180 -10.67 3.71 -4.12
C LEU A 180 -11.70 4.69 -3.59
N LEU A 181 -12.85 4.74 -4.24
CA LEU A 181 -14.05 5.34 -3.70
C LEU A 181 -14.80 4.31 -2.86
N LYS A 182 -14.92 4.55 -1.56
CA LYS A 182 -15.69 3.69 -0.65
C LYS A 182 -16.89 4.45 -0.09
N GLU A 183 -18.01 3.77 -0.05
CA GLU A 183 -19.25 4.31 0.50
C GLU A 183 -19.25 4.22 2.04
N MET A 184 -19.61 5.30 2.71
CA MET A 184 -19.87 5.32 4.16
C MET A 184 -21.17 6.08 4.46
N PRO A 185 -22.03 5.55 5.34
CA PRO A 185 -23.37 6.11 5.56
C PRO A 185 -23.35 7.56 6.05
N GLU A 186 -22.38 7.89 6.90
CA GLU A 186 -22.17 9.23 7.45
C GLU A 186 -20.68 9.53 7.52
N ILE A 187 -20.33 10.80 7.70
CA ILE A 187 -18.94 11.19 7.95
C ILE A 187 -18.48 10.63 9.30
N PRO A 188 -17.40 9.82 9.35
CA PRO A 188 -16.94 9.23 10.61
C PRO A 188 -16.60 10.30 11.65
N LYS A 189 -17.20 10.24 12.84
CA LYS A 189 -16.89 11.22 13.90
C LYS A 189 -15.50 11.01 14.49
N THR A 190 -15.05 9.76 14.51
CA THR A 190 -13.75 9.35 15.03
C THR A 190 -13.16 8.32 14.07
N ILE A 191 -11.89 8.51 13.71
CA ILE A 191 -11.12 7.57 12.88
C ILE A 191 -9.94 7.05 13.71
N THR A 192 -9.68 5.75 13.61
CA THR A 192 -8.61 5.05 14.35
C THR A 192 -7.77 4.19 13.41
N GLY A 193 -6.65 3.65 13.90
CA GLY A 193 -5.56 3.03 13.12
C GLY A 193 -5.94 2.28 11.84
N SER A 194 -6.97 1.43 11.83
CA SER A 194 -7.39 0.66 10.65
C SER A 194 -8.07 1.48 9.54
N GLU A 195 -8.63 2.64 9.87
CA GLU A 195 -9.40 3.52 8.96
C GLU A 195 -8.61 4.77 8.58
N THR A 196 -7.32 4.83 8.95
CA THR A 196 -6.43 5.94 8.62
C THR A 196 -6.18 6.08 7.12
N ASN A 197 -6.54 5.08 6.31
CA ASN A 197 -6.51 5.16 4.85
C ASN A 197 -7.49 6.17 4.26
N PHE A 198 -8.52 6.62 5.01
CA PHE A 198 -9.40 7.69 4.57
C PHE A 198 -8.84 9.09 4.81
N LEU A 199 -7.77 9.20 5.61
CA LEU A 199 -7.20 10.47 6.00
C LEU A 199 -5.98 10.81 5.18
N PHE A 200 -5.88 12.09 4.85
CA PHE A 200 -4.75 12.69 4.18
C PHE A 200 -4.29 13.92 4.96
N PHE A 201 -3.00 14.07 5.21
CA PHE A 201 -2.46 15.35 5.64
C PHE A 201 -2.51 16.32 4.47
N TRP A 202 -3.23 17.42 4.64
CA TRP A 202 -3.30 18.50 3.67
C TRP A 202 -2.21 19.52 3.94
N GLU A 203 -1.38 19.75 2.93
CA GLU A 203 -0.26 20.70 2.96
C GLU A 203 -0.37 21.68 1.78
N THR A 204 -0.10 22.94 2.04
CA THR A 204 -0.23 24.02 1.05
C THR A 204 1.09 24.76 0.89
N HIS A 205 1.60 24.82 -0.35
CA HIS A 205 2.76 25.63 -0.70
C HIS A 205 2.40 26.60 -1.83
N GLY A 206 2.12 27.86 -1.47
CA GLY A 206 1.62 28.85 -2.40
C GLY A 206 0.22 28.47 -2.91
N THR A 207 0.08 28.28 -4.22
CA THR A 207 -1.18 27.83 -4.86
C THR A 207 -1.30 26.31 -4.97
N LYS A 208 -0.24 25.57 -4.62
CA LYS A 208 -0.16 24.13 -4.74
C LYS A 208 -0.60 23.44 -3.47
N ASN A 209 -1.39 22.39 -3.62
CA ASN A 209 -1.97 21.58 -2.56
C ASN A 209 -1.46 20.14 -2.70
N TYR A 210 -1.06 19.57 -1.57
CA TYR A 210 -0.56 18.21 -1.47
C TYR A 210 -1.42 17.43 -0.48
N PHE A 211 -1.72 16.19 -0.81
CA PHE A 211 -2.51 15.29 0.03
C PHE A 211 -1.68 14.04 0.32
N ILE A 212 -1.11 13.98 1.51
CA ILE A 212 -0.21 12.91 1.94
C ILE A 212 -1.02 11.87 2.71
N SER A 213 -0.96 10.60 2.35
CA SER A 213 -1.68 9.54 3.05
C SER A 213 -1.24 9.45 4.52
N VAL A 214 -2.19 9.45 5.45
CA VAL A 214 -1.89 9.21 6.88
C VAL A 214 -1.45 7.76 7.10
N ALA A 215 -2.04 6.81 6.36
CA ALA A 215 -1.65 5.40 6.41
C ALA A 215 -0.24 5.15 5.83
N HIS A 216 0.17 5.96 4.84
CA HIS A 216 1.47 5.86 4.17
C HIS A 216 2.12 7.25 4.06
N PRO A 217 2.84 7.74 5.10
CA PRO A 217 3.30 9.14 5.21
C PRO A 217 4.22 9.68 4.11
N ASN A 218 4.70 8.82 3.21
CA ASN A 218 5.57 9.19 2.09
C ASN A 218 4.83 9.13 0.74
N LEU A 219 3.54 8.80 0.73
CA LEU A 219 2.73 8.67 -0.47
C LEU A 219 1.74 9.83 -0.58
N PHE A 220 1.66 10.40 -1.77
CA PHE A 220 0.81 11.50 -2.12
C PHE A 220 -0.28 11.02 -3.07
N ILE A 221 -1.47 11.60 -2.99
CA ILE A 221 -2.42 11.52 -4.11
C ILE A 221 -1.72 12.06 -5.35
N ALA A 222 -1.79 11.32 -6.44
CA ALA A 222 -1.08 11.65 -7.66
C ALA A 222 -1.89 11.33 -8.92
N THR A 223 -1.70 12.15 -9.95
CA THR A 223 -2.18 11.87 -11.31
C THR A 223 -1.03 11.35 -12.17
N LYS A 224 -1.39 10.52 -13.15
CA LYS A 224 -0.46 9.98 -14.13
C LYS A 224 -1.15 9.96 -15.49
N HIS A 225 -0.40 10.21 -16.55
CA HIS A 225 -0.91 10.20 -17.91
C HIS A 225 -1.53 8.84 -18.24
N ASP A 226 -2.75 8.86 -18.81
CA ASP A 226 -3.55 7.70 -19.19
C ASP A 226 -3.69 6.62 -18.10
N ASN A 227 -3.74 7.04 -16.84
CA ASN A 227 -3.91 6.13 -15.71
C ASN A 227 -4.83 6.73 -14.64
N TRP A 228 -5.32 5.86 -13.76
CA TRP A 228 -6.13 6.26 -12.62
C TRP A 228 -5.32 7.09 -11.62
N VAL A 229 -6.03 7.91 -10.86
CA VAL A 229 -5.48 8.60 -9.70
C VAL A 229 -4.99 7.56 -8.71
N CYS A 230 -3.73 7.65 -8.30
CA CYS A 230 -3.06 6.67 -7.47
C CYS A 230 -2.33 7.33 -6.30
N LEU A 231 -1.67 6.51 -5.48
CA LEU A 231 -0.70 6.98 -4.50
C LEU A 231 0.73 6.82 -5.01
N ALA A 232 1.50 7.90 -5.02
CA ALA A 232 2.89 7.89 -5.49
C ALA A 232 3.81 8.73 -4.60
N LYS A 233 5.10 8.44 -4.63
CA LYS A 233 6.12 9.23 -3.89
C LYS A 233 6.45 10.56 -4.56
N GLY A 234 6.08 10.74 -5.82
CA GLY A 234 6.44 11.90 -6.64
C GLY A 234 6.61 11.50 -8.10
N LEU A 235 7.57 12.15 -8.78
CA LEU A 235 7.86 11.93 -10.19
C LEU A 235 8.06 10.43 -10.52
N PRO A 236 7.54 9.95 -11.67
CA PRO A 236 6.96 10.71 -12.79
C PRO A 236 5.49 11.13 -12.60
N SER A 237 4.86 10.76 -11.48
CA SER A 237 3.48 11.14 -11.18
C SER A 237 3.42 12.58 -10.66
N ILE A 238 2.33 13.28 -10.96
CA ILE A 238 2.09 14.66 -10.55
C ILE A 238 1.35 14.64 -9.22
N THR A 239 1.90 15.26 -8.18
CA THR A 239 1.37 15.21 -6.80
C THR A 239 0.82 16.55 -6.33
N ASP A 240 1.04 17.61 -7.09
CA ASP A 240 0.60 18.95 -6.77
C ASP A 240 -0.70 19.32 -7.49
N PHE A 241 -1.66 19.79 -6.70
CA PHE A 241 -2.98 20.18 -7.18
C PHE A 241 -3.25 21.66 -6.93
N GLN A 242 -3.94 22.28 -7.87
CA GLN A 242 -4.62 23.54 -7.66
C GLN A 242 -6.08 23.25 -7.26
N ILE A 243 -6.51 23.88 -6.16
CA ILE A 243 -7.92 23.86 -5.74
C ILE A 243 -8.64 25.01 -6.43
N LEU A 244 -9.65 24.67 -7.23
CA LEU A 244 -10.58 25.64 -7.80
C LEU A 244 -11.87 25.62 -6.96
N GLU A 245 -12.13 26.73 -6.26
CA GLU A 245 -13.37 26.91 -5.50
C GLU A 245 -14.44 27.50 -6.41
N ASN A 246 -15.66 26.97 -6.33
CA ASN A 246 -16.80 27.62 -6.97
C ASN A 246 -17.14 28.87 -6.17
N GLN A 247 -17.02 30.05 -6.80
CA GLN A 247 -17.60 31.27 -6.27
C GLN A 247 -19.12 31.17 -6.45
N ALA A 248 -19.79 30.69 -5.42
CA ALA A 248 -21.24 30.81 -5.30
C ALA A 248 -21.64 32.24 -4.94
#